data_AF-A0A959DX81-F1
#
_entry.id   AF-A0A959DX81-F1
#
_cell.length_a   1.000
_cell.length_b   1.000
_cell.length_c   1.000
_cell.angle_alpha   90.00
_cell.angle_beta   90.00
_cell.angle_gamma   90.00
#
_symmetry.space_group_name_H-M   'P 1'
#
loop_
_entity.id
_entity.type
_entity.pdbx_description
1 polymer ?
#
loop_
_entity_poly.entity_id
_entity_poly.type
_entity_poly.pdbx_seq_one_letter_code
_entity_poly.pdbx_strand_id
1 'polypeptide(L)'
;MKDRNYLDLVEKVTMYLDNELSETQERELLKEIKDNPHYLKLLSQEKLFKEFIKSRIHRRKPSAALVQSIKDKIKSPYASEPALSSISSRNP
;
A
#
# COMPACT_ATOMS: atom_id res chain seq x y z
N MET A 1 -26.96 -13.82 16.37
CA MET A 1 -26.17 -12.64 16.75
C MET A 1 -24.77 -12.86 16.20
N LYS A 2 -24.20 -11.94 15.41
CA LYS A 2 -22.79 -12.04 15.01
C LYS A 2 -21.94 -11.60 16.20
N ASP A 3 -20.93 -12.38 16.57
CA ASP A 3 -20.04 -12.06 17.68
C ASP A 3 -19.34 -10.72 17.43
N ARG A 4 -19.24 -9.83 18.43
CA ARG A 4 -18.56 -8.53 18.30
C ARG A 4 -17.13 -8.68 17.79
N ASN A 5 -16.42 -9.68 18.29
CA ASN A 5 -15.06 -10.02 17.85
C ASN A 5 -14.97 -10.35 16.35
N TYR A 6 -16.03 -10.91 15.76
CA TYR A 6 -16.07 -11.21 14.32
C TYR A 6 -16.25 -9.93 13.50
N LEU A 7 -17.09 -8.99 13.96
CA LEU A 7 -17.30 -7.72 13.27
C LEU A 7 -16.03 -6.87 13.29
N ASP A 8 -15.36 -6.78 14.45
CA ASP A 8 -14.10 -6.05 14.60
C ASP A 8 -13.01 -6.65 13.70
N LEU A 9 -12.99 -7.98 13.54
CA LEU A 9 -12.07 -8.65 12.64
C LEU A 9 -12.34 -8.32 11.16
N VAL A 10 -13.61 -8.36 10.74
CA VAL A 10 -14.01 -8.00 9.37
C VAL A 10 -13.60 -6.57 9.06
N GLU A 11 -13.78 -5.65 10.01
CA GLU A 11 -13.35 -4.26 9.90
C GLU A 11 -11.83 -4.15 9.72
N LYS A 12 -11.04 -4.77 10.61
CA LYS A 12 -9.57 -4.79 10.49
C LYS A 12 -9.09 -5.37 9.16
N VAL A 13 -9.70 -6.47 8.71
CA VAL A 13 -9.38 -7.09 7.40
C VAL A 13 -9.73 -6.16 6.24
N THR A 14 -10.85 -5.43 6.34
CA THR A 14 -11.24 -4.45 5.33
C THR A 14 -10.23 -3.32 5.25
N MET A 15 -9.88 -2.73 6.39
CA MET A 15 -8.86 -1.67 6.48
C MET A 15 -7.50 -2.15 5.95
N TYR A 16 -7.11 -3.39 6.26
CA TYR A 16 -5.88 -3.99 5.73
C TYR A 16 -5.90 -4.06 4.20
N LEU A 17 -6.99 -4.54 3.60
CA LEU A 17 -7.11 -4.68 2.15
C LEU A 17 -7.17 -3.32 1.42
N ASP A 18 -7.58 -2.26 2.12
CA ASP A 18 -7.62 -0.88 1.60
C ASP A 18 -6.33 -0.09 1.89
N ASN A 19 -5.34 -0.71 2.55
CA ASN A 19 -4.09 -0.09 3.02
C ASN A 19 -4.32 1.09 3.99
N GLU A 20 -5.36 0.99 4.82
CA GLU A 20 -5.73 2.00 5.82
C GLU A 20 -5.14 1.72 7.21
N LEU A 21 -4.50 0.55 7.40
CA LEU A 21 -3.80 0.22 8.64
C LEU A 21 -2.41 0.85 8.68
N SER A 22 -1.96 1.22 9.88
CA SER A 22 -0.55 1.54 10.11
C SER A 22 0.33 0.28 10.03
N GLU A 23 1.63 0.44 9.80
CA GLU A 23 2.57 -0.69 9.75
C GLU A 23 2.58 -1.56 11.02
N THR A 24 2.29 -0.96 12.18
CA THR A 24 2.22 -1.69 13.45
C THR A 24 0.96 -2.53 13.53
N GLN A 25 -0.19 -1.95 13.16
CA GLN A 25 -1.48 -2.63 13.14
C GLN A 25 -1.52 -3.75 12.11
N GLU A 26 -0.90 -3.55 10.95
CA GLU A 26 -0.75 -4.59 9.93
C GLU A 26 0.01 -5.79 10.49
N ARG A 27 1.16 -5.56 11.14
CA ARG A 27 1.96 -6.65 11.71
C ARG A 27 1.21 -7.40 12.81
N GLU A 28 0.43 -6.71 13.63
CA GLU A 28 -0.41 -7.33 14.66
C GLU A 28 -1.51 -8.19 14.02
N LEU A 29 -2.23 -7.67 13.03
CA LEU A 29 -3.25 -8.42 12.30
C LEU A 29 -2.67 -9.67 11.62
N LEU A 30 -1.51 -9.56 10.97
CA LEU A 30 -0.86 -10.70 10.33
C LEU A 30 -0.46 -11.80 11.32
N LYS A 31 -0.08 -11.44 12.55
CA LYS A 31 0.16 -12.41 13.63
C LYS A 31 -1.15 -13.10 14.04
N GLU A 32 -2.21 -12.32 14.29
CA GLU A 32 -3.53 -12.87 14.64
C GLU A 32 -4.07 -13.83 13.56
N ILE A 33 -3.88 -13.49 12.27
CA ILE A 33 -4.30 -14.33 11.14
C ILE A 33 -3.47 -15.62 11.08
N LYS A 34 -2.16 -15.55 11.37
CA LYS A 34 -1.30 -16.73 11.36
C LYS A 34 -1.68 -17.73 12.45
N ASP A 35 -2.09 -17.22 13.61
CA ASP A 35 -2.43 -18.04 14.77
C ASP A 35 -3.86 -18.62 14.68
N ASN A 36 -4.70 -18.14 13.76
CA ASN A 36 -6.07 -18.59 13.58
C ASN A 36 -6.42 -18.96 12.12
N PRO A 37 -6.57 -20.26 11.77
CA PRO A 37 -6.89 -20.68 10.41
C PRO A 37 -8.27 -20.21 9.92
N HIS A 38 -9.22 -19.90 10.82
CA HIS A 38 -10.51 -19.33 10.44
C HIS A 38 -10.35 -17.90 9.90
N TYR A 39 -9.38 -17.15 10.39
CA TYR A 39 -9.14 -15.76 10.00
C TYR A 39 -8.50 -15.69 8.61
N LEU A 40 -7.62 -16.66 8.30
CA LEU A 40 -7.06 -16.80 6.97
C LEU A 40 -8.15 -17.04 5.91
N LYS A 41 -9.14 -17.89 6.23
CA LYS A 41 -10.28 -18.14 5.34
C LYS A 41 -11.11 -16.88 5.10
N LEU A 42 -11.38 -16.11 6.15
CA LEU A 42 -12.11 -14.84 6.05
C LEU A 42 -11.35 -13.83 5.18
N LEU A 43 -10.06 -13.62 5.45
CA LEU A 43 -9.20 -12.74 4.63
C LEU A 43 -9.22 -13.15 3.16
N SER A 44 -9.11 -14.45 2.88
CA SER A 44 -9.16 -14.97 1.52
C SER A 44 -10.50 -14.68 0.83
N GLN A 45 -11.62 -14.87 1.53
CA GLN A 45 -12.96 -14.59 1.01
C GLN A 45 -13.15 -13.10 0.71
N GLU A 46 -12.80 -12.21 1.65
CA GLU A 46 -12.90 -10.76 1.47
C GLU A 46 -12.02 -10.26 0.33
N LYS A 47 -10.79 -10.80 0.22
CA LYS A 47 -9.88 -10.48 -0.89
C LYS A 47 -10.48 -10.87 -2.24
N LEU A 48 -10.98 -12.10 -2.37
CA LEU A 48 -11.62 -12.57 -3.61
C LEU A 48 -12.85 -11.73 -3.97
N PHE A 49 -13.65 -11.34 -2.97
CA PHE A 49 -14.82 -10.50 -3.17
C PHE A 49 -14.44 -9.10 -3.66
N LYS A 50 -13.45 -8.44 -3.04
CA LYS A 50 -12.95 -7.14 -3.51
C LYS A 50 -12.38 -7.24 -4.93
N GLU A 51 -11.60 -8.27 -5.25
CA GLU A 51 -11.09 -8.49 -6.61
C GLU A 51 -12.22 -8.73 -7.62
N PHE A 52 -13.25 -9.48 -7.24
CA PHE A 52 -14.44 -9.65 -8.06
C PHE A 52 -15.10 -8.30 -8.36
N ILE A 53 -15.33 -7.45 -7.35
CA ILE A 53 -15.89 -6.12 -7.56
C ILE A 53 -14.98 -5.30 -8.49
N LYS A 54 -13.67 -5.27 -8.23
CA LYS A 54 -12.69 -4.55 -9.06
C LYS A 54 -12.73 -5.00 -10.52
N SER A 55 -12.94 -6.29 -10.78
CA SER A 55 -13.04 -6.84 -12.15
C SER A 55 -14.31 -6.41 -12.90
N ARG A 56 -15.39 -6.10 -12.17
CA ARG A 56 -16.68 -5.69 -12.75
C ARG A 56 -16.81 -4.17 -12.92
N ILE A 57 -15.99 -3.39 -12.24
CA ILE A 57 -15.98 -1.93 -12.34
C ILE A 57 -15.20 -1.50 -13.59
N HIS A 58 -15.87 -0.82 -14.51
CA HIS A 58 -15.23 -0.19 -15.66
C HIS A 58 -14.44 1.06 -15.20
N ARG A 59 -13.12 0.95 -15.13
CA ARG A 59 -12.23 2.07 -14.77
C ARG A 59 -11.71 2.76 -16.02
N ARG A 60 -11.69 4.10 -16.00
CA ARG A 60 -11.04 4.88 -17.06
C ARG A 60 -9.55 4.57 -17.06
N LYS A 61 -8.99 4.22 -18.21
CA LYS A 61 -7.54 4.07 -18.36
C LYS A 61 -6.90 5.45 -18.30
N PRO A 62 -5.82 5.65 -17.52
CA PRO A 62 -5.07 6.90 -17.56
C PRO A 62 -4.45 7.10 -18.94
N SER A 63 -4.20 8.35 -19.33
CA SER A 63 -3.50 8.65 -20.57
C SER A 63 -2.04 8.18 -20.48
N ALA A 64 -1.44 7.82 -21.61
CA ALA A 64 -0.03 7.43 -21.66
C ALA A 64 0.89 8.54 -21.13
N ALA A 65 0.55 9.81 -21.42
CA ALA A 65 1.27 10.97 -20.92
C ALA A 65 1.23 11.08 -19.39
N LEU A 66 0.07 10.83 -18.75
CA LEU A 66 -0.04 10.82 -17.29
C LEU A 66 0.75 9.68 -16.66
N VAL A 67 0.73 8.49 -17.27
CA VAL A 67 1.55 7.36 -16.82
C VAL A 67 3.03 7.71 -16.88
N GLN A 68 3.47 8.37 -17.96
CA GLN A 68 4.87 8.77 -18.12
C GLN A 68 5.28 9.83 -17.10
N SER A 69 4.46 10.87 -16.88
CA SER A 69 4.77 11.93 -15.91
C SER A 69 4.88 11.40 -14.48
N ILE A 70 4.03 10.44 -14.10
CA ILE A 70 4.11 9.76 -12.80
C ILE A 70 5.43 8.97 -12.70
N LYS A 71 5.79 8.20 -13.74
CA LYS A 71 7.05 7.43 -13.76
C LYS A 71 8.27 8.32 -13.61
N ASP A 72 8.29 9.45 -14.32
CA ASP A 72 9.42 10.38 -14.29
C ASP A 72 9.56 11.04 -12.91
N LYS A 73 8.43 11.37 -12.26
CA LYS A 73 8.42 11.91 -10.89
C LYS A 73 8.95 10.92 -9.86
N ILE A 74 8.62 9.62 -9.99
CA ILE A 74 9.10 8.57 -9.08
C ILE A 74 10.60 8.30 -9.28
N LYS A 75 11.10 8.38 -10.52
CA LYS A 75 12.52 8.16 -10.84
C LYS A 75 13.45 9.30 -10.42
N SER A 76 12.92 10.44 -9.97
CA SER A 76 13.69 11.62 -9.58
C SER A 76 13.83 11.83 -8.06
N PRO A 77 14.38 10.89 -7.26
CA PRO A 77 14.79 11.18 -5.89
C PRO A 77 16.25 11.69 -5.76
N TYR A 78 17.05 11.79 -6.84
CA TYR A 78 18.49 12.15 -6.73
C TYR A 78 19.04 13.17 -7.74
N ALA A 79 18.20 13.90 -8.49
CA ALA A 79 18.68 14.91 -9.44
C ALA A 79 18.71 16.34 -8.84
N SER A 80 19.26 16.52 -7.64
CA SER A 80 19.64 17.84 -7.13
C SER A 80 20.59 17.74 -5.92
N GLU A 81 21.78 17.17 -6.09
CA GLU A 81 22.94 17.68 -5.36
C GLU A 81 23.70 18.63 -6.30
N PRO A 82 23.74 19.95 -6.04
CA PRO A 82 24.73 20.79 -6.69
C PRO A 82 26.11 20.33 -6.21
N ALA A 83 26.97 19.95 -7.15
CA ALA A 83 28.36 19.61 -6.89
C ALA A 83 29.08 20.77 -6.16
N LEU A 84 29.09 20.73 -4.83
CA LEU A 84 29.91 21.61 -4.00
C LEU A 84 31.33 21.04 -3.93
N SER A 85 32.13 21.25 -4.97
CA SER A 85 33.59 21.20 -4.84
C SER A 85 34.31 21.89 -6.01
N SER A 86 34.10 23.20 -6.15
CA SER A 86 34.99 24.05 -6.95
C SER A 86 35.32 25.33 -6.21
N ILE A 87 35.76 25.21 -4.96
CA ILE A 87 36.45 26.29 -4.26
C ILE A 87 37.50 25.68 -3.32
N SER A 88 38.68 25.36 -3.85
CA SER A 88 39.91 25.40 -3.06
C SER A 88 40.84 26.40 -3.75
N SER A 89 40.69 27.63 -3.28
CA SER A 89 41.59 28.77 -3.47
C SER A 89 43.05 28.31 -3.26
N ARG A 90 44.00 28.65 -4.16
CA ARG A 90 44.97 29.74 -3.93
C ARG A 90 45.24 29.94 -2.42
N ASN A 91 46.45 29.75 -1.92
CA ASN A 91 47.64 30.55 -2.24
C ASN A 91 48.88 29.98 -1.52
N PRO A 92 50.08 30.61 -1.66
CA PRO A 92 51.34 30.04 -2.15
C PRO A 92 52.10 29.11 -1.19
#